data_AF-A0AAQ2G790-F1
#
_entry.id   AF-A0AAQ2G790-F1
#
_cell.length_a   1.000
_cell.length_b   1.000
_cell.length_c   1.000
_cell.angle_alpha   90.00
_cell.angle_beta   90.00
_cell.angle_gamma   90.00
#
_symmetry.space_group_name_H-M   'P 1'
#
loop_
_entity.id
_entity.type
_entity.pdbx_description
1 polymer ?
#
loop_
_entity_poly.entity_id
_entity_poly.type
_entity_poly.pdbx_seq_one_letter_code
_entity_poly.pdbx_strand_id
1 'polypeptide(L)'
;MMYPLVSELAADQIPVVVSLRVLKLARQPYYRWLQNPVTTAEVEAAHRANALYQAHLNDPEFGYRLLRDEAENAGAPMAARTAWRLCRQNGWH
;
A
#
# COMPACT_ATOMS: atom_id res chain seq x y z
N MET A 1 9.66 -4.40 -1.69
CA MET A 1 10.80 -4.53 -2.64
C MET A 1 11.67 -3.29 -2.54
N MET A 2 12.97 -3.39 -2.82
CA MET A 2 13.92 -2.28 -2.67
C MET A 2 14.07 -1.39 -3.92
N TYR A 3 13.16 -1.50 -4.89
CA TYR A 3 13.21 -0.69 -6.12
C TYR A 3 13.01 0.83 -5.94
N PRO A 4 12.20 1.31 -4.97
CA PRO A 4 12.15 2.74 -4.65
C PRO A 4 13.54 3.31 -4.34
N LEU A 5 14.33 2.61 -3.51
CA LEU A 5 15.70 3.03 -3.18
C LEU A 5 16.59 3.16 -4.43
N VAL A 6 16.47 2.24 -5.40
CA VAL A 6 17.25 2.32 -6.65
C VAL A 6 16.91 3.60 -7.43
N SER A 7 15.65 4.03 -7.39
CA SER A 7 15.19 5.26 -8.06
C SER A 7 15.63 6.51 -7.32
N GLU A 8 15.61 6.49 -5.98
CA GLU A 8 16.14 7.56 -5.12
C GLU A 8 17.63 7.78 -5.39
N LEU A 9 18.43 6.70 -5.37
CA LEU A 9 19.87 6.79 -5.67
C LEU A 9 20.13 7.29 -7.10
N ALA A 10 19.28 6.92 -8.06
CA ALA A 10 19.38 7.41 -9.43
C ALA A 10 19.11 8.92 -9.52
N ALA A 11 18.19 9.46 -8.70
CA ALA A 11 17.97 10.90 -8.59
C ALA A 11 19.22 11.62 -8.07
N ASP A 12 19.95 10.98 -7.13
CA ASP A 12 21.25 11.43 -6.60
C ASP A 12 22.43 11.18 -7.57
N GLN A 13 22.16 10.92 -8.86
CA GLN A 13 23.15 10.67 -9.91
C GLN A 13 24.01 9.40 -9.71
N ILE A 14 23.59 8.48 -8.84
CA ILE A 14 24.25 7.18 -8.70
C ILE A 14 23.76 6.27 -9.83
N PRO A 15 24.67 5.64 -10.61
CA PRO A 15 24.24 4.80 -11.72
C PRO A 15 23.38 3.61 -11.26
N VAL A 16 22.17 3.49 -11.82
CA VAL A 16 21.23 2.37 -11.56
C VAL A 16 21.90 1.00 -11.65
N VAL A 17 22.84 0.83 -12.59
CA VAL A 17 23.58 -0.42 -12.79
C VAL A 17 24.43 -0.79 -11.57
N VAL A 18 25.03 0.20 -10.92
CA VAL A 18 25.83 0.01 -9.71
C VAL A 18 24.91 -0.37 -8.55
N SER A 19 23.82 0.37 -8.36
CA SER A 19 22.83 0.10 -7.30
C SER A 19 22.23 -1.30 -7.43
N LEU A 20 21.74 -1.68 -8.62
CA LEU A 20 21.19 -3.01 -8.86
C LEU A 20 22.22 -4.13 -8.59
N ARG A 21 23.49 -3.92 -8.98
CA ARG A 21 24.56 -4.89 -8.71
C ARG A 21 24.85 -5.04 -7.22
N VAL A 22 24.99 -3.93 -6.49
CA VAL A 22 25.25 -3.93 -5.03
C VAL A 22 24.11 -4.60 -4.27
N LEU A 23 22.86 -4.29 -4.66
CA LEU A 23 21.66 -4.82 -4.04
C LEU A 23 21.27 -6.22 -4.53
N LYS A 24 22.05 -6.79 -5.48
CA LYS A 24 21.83 -8.11 -6.09
C LYS A 24 20.43 -8.26 -6.70
N LEU A 25 19.95 -7.20 -7.35
CA LEU A 25 18.65 -7.15 -8.01
C LEU A 25 18.78 -7.36 -9.52
N ALA A 26 17.81 -8.03 -10.11
CA ALA A 26 17.74 -8.18 -11.56
C ALA A 26 17.28 -6.89 -12.24
N ARG A 27 17.88 -6.56 -13.38
CA ARG A 27 17.58 -5.34 -14.16
C ARG A 27 16.18 -5.35 -14.77
N GLN A 28 15.74 -6.47 -15.34
CA GLN A 28 14.47 -6.55 -16.06
C GLN A 28 13.25 -6.29 -15.14
N PRO A 29 13.16 -6.88 -13.93
CA PRO A 29 12.09 -6.55 -12.99
C PRO A 29 12.08 -5.10 -12.53
N TYR A 30 13.25 -4.48 -12.35
CA TYR A 30 13.35 -3.05 -11.99
C TYR A 30 12.69 -2.16 -13.03
N TYR A 31 13.04 -2.32 -14.31
CA TYR A 31 12.44 -1.49 -15.37
C TYR A 31 10.95 -1.80 -15.59
N ARG A 32 10.51 -3.03 -15.37
CA ARG A 32 9.08 -3.37 -15.38
C ARG A 32 8.33 -2.65 -14.25
N TRP A 33 8.90 -2.65 -13.05
CA TRP A 33 8.35 -1.92 -11.91
C TRP A 33 8.37 -0.40 -12.17
N LEU A 34 9.43 0.13 -12.77
CA LEU A 34 9.56 1.57 -13.06
C LEU A 34 8.45 2.10 -13.97
N GLN A 35 7.90 1.27 -14.86
CA GLN A 35 6.77 1.64 -15.72
C GLN A 35 5.45 1.81 -14.96
N ASN A 36 5.27 1.08 -13.86
CA ASN A 36 4.07 1.14 -13.03
C ASN A 36 4.42 0.81 -11.57
N PRO A 37 5.06 1.75 -10.86
CA PRO A 37 5.63 1.47 -9.54
C PRO A 37 4.56 1.35 -8.45
N VAL A 38 3.38 1.94 -8.67
CA VAL A 38 2.19 1.83 -7.82
C VAL A 38 1.05 1.31 -8.68
N THR A 39 0.66 0.07 -8.45
CA THR A 39 -0.40 -0.58 -9.21
C THR A 39 -1.78 -0.05 -8.84
N THR A 40 -2.75 -0.17 -9.75
CA THR A 40 -4.16 0.18 -9.48
C THR A 40 -4.71 -0.55 -8.25
N ALA A 41 -4.33 -1.82 -8.06
CA ALA A 41 -4.72 -2.60 -6.89
C ALA A 41 -4.13 -2.05 -5.58
N GLU A 42 -2.90 -1.55 -5.59
CA GLU A 42 -2.29 -0.88 -4.43
C GLU A 42 -2.97 0.45 -4.12
N VAL A 43 -3.31 1.23 -5.15
CA VAL A 43 -4.08 2.48 -4.99
C VAL A 43 -5.45 2.19 -4.38
N GLU A 44 -6.19 1.22 -4.91
CA GLU A 44 -7.49 0.81 -4.35
C GLU A 44 -7.36 0.31 -2.91
N ALA A 45 -6.34 -0.50 -2.61
CA ALA A 45 -6.09 -0.99 -1.27
C ALA A 45 -5.80 0.16 -0.29
N ALA A 46 -5.02 1.16 -0.72
CA ALA A 46 -4.75 2.36 0.06
C ALA A 46 -6.02 3.18 0.31
N HIS A 47 -6.88 3.38 -0.70
CA HIS A 47 -8.16 4.06 -0.52
C HIS A 47 -9.09 3.33 0.46
N ARG A 48 -9.19 2.01 0.35
CA ARG A 48 -9.97 1.17 1.28
C ARG A 48 -9.41 1.24 2.70
N ALA A 49 -8.09 1.18 2.86
CA ALA A 49 -7.45 1.33 4.16
C ALA A 49 -7.71 2.72 4.77
N ASN A 50 -7.65 3.77 3.95
CA ASN A 50 -7.96 5.12 4.38
C ASN A 50 -9.43 5.26 4.83
N ALA A 51 -10.39 4.66 4.11
CA ALA A 51 -11.79 4.67 4.52
C ALA A 51 -12.00 4.00 5.89
N LEU A 52 -11.36 2.84 6.12
CA LEU A 52 -11.38 2.16 7.43
C LEU A 52 -10.71 3.00 8.53
N TYR A 53 -9.63 3.71 8.19
CA TYR A 53 -8.96 4.61 9.11
C TYR A 53 -9.86 5.78 9.52
N GLN A 54 -10.57 6.40 8.56
CA GLN A 54 -11.52 7.47 8.85
C GLN A 54 -12.68 6.97 9.73
N ALA A 55 -13.22 5.78 9.45
CA ALA A 55 -14.20 5.13 10.29
C ALA A 55 -13.68 4.93 11.72
N HIS A 56 -12.45 4.44 11.85
CA HIS A 56 -11.83 4.20 13.17
C HIS A 56 -11.51 5.49 13.93
N LEU A 57 -11.19 6.58 13.23
CA LEU A 57 -11.03 7.90 13.85
C LEU A 57 -12.35 8.44 14.41
N ASN A 58 -13.48 8.15 13.75
CA ASN A 58 -14.79 8.57 14.23
C ASN A 58 -15.22 7.77 15.46
N ASP A 59 -14.98 6.47 15.46
CA ASP A 59 -15.25 5.60 16.61
C ASP A 59 -14.15 4.54 16.77
N PRO A 60 -13.19 4.78 17.69
CA PRO A 60 -12.10 3.84 17.94
C PRO A 60 -12.54 2.52 18.58
N GLU A 61 -13.73 2.42 19.18
CA GLU A 61 -14.22 1.20 19.84
C GLU A 61 -14.80 0.19 18.83
N PHE A 62 -14.99 0.61 17.59
CA PHE A 62 -15.59 -0.22 16.56
C PHE A 62 -14.63 -1.30 16.07
N GLY A 63 -15.07 -2.55 16.23
CA GLY A 63 -14.45 -3.68 15.57
C GLY A 63 -14.61 -3.64 14.04
N TYR A 64 -13.74 -4.38 13.34
CA TYR A 64 -13.62 -4.34 11.86
C TYR A 64 -14.93 -4.51 11.06
N ARG A 65 -15.96 -5.13 11.63
CA ARG A 65 -17.26 -5.29 10.96
C ARG A 65 -18.00 -3.97 10.86
N LEU A 66 -18.05 -3.20 11.96
CA LEU A 66 -18.69 -1.90 12.00
C LEU A 66 -17.90 -0.88 11.17
N LEU A 67 -16.56 -0.89 11.29
CA LEU A 67 -15.69 -0.04 10.45
C LEU A 67 -15.88 -0.29 8.96
N ARG A 68 -16.09 -1.55 8.56
CA ARG A 68 -16.40 -1.90 7.16
C ARG A 68 -17.74 -1.32 6.74
N ASP A 69 -18.76 -1.45 7.58
CA ASP A 69 -20.11 -0.96 7.26
C ASP A 69 -20.11 0.58 7.15
N GLU A 70 -19.33 1.28 7.98
CA GLU A 70 -19.08 2.72 7.84
C GLU A 70 -18.32 3.06 6.55
N ALA A 71 -17.27 2.30 6.23
CA ALA A 71 -16.54 2.49 4.98
C ALA A 71 -17.44 2.26 3.75
N GLU A 72 -18.37 1.31 3.81
CA GLU A 72 -19.37 1.06 2.77
C GLU A 72 -20.35 2.23 2.64
N ASN A 73 -20.85 2.77 3.75
CA ASN A 73 -21.68 3.98 3.77
C ASN A 73 -20.94 5.21 3.22
N ALA A 74 -19.61 5.27 3.40
CA ALA A 74 -18.74 6.29 2.83
C ALA A 74 -18.36 6.03 1.35
N GLY A 75 -18.93 5.02 0.70
CA GLY A 75 -18.73 4.71 -0.71
C GLY A 75 -17.50 3.85 -1.02
N ALA A 76 -16.91 3.19 -0.02
CA ALA A 76 -15.75 2.30 -0.16
C ALA A 76 -16.10 0.84 0.20
N PRO A 77 -17.00 0.16 -0.55
CA PRO A 77 -17.38 -1.21 -0.27
C PRO A 77 -16.20 -2.18 -0.40
N MET A 78 -16.13 -3.16 0.49
CA MET A 78 -15.11 -4.21 0.44
C MET A 78 -15.53 -5.49 1.15
N ALA A 79 -14.91 -6.60 0.74
CA ALA A 79 -15.12 -7.89 1.41
C ALA A 79 -14.70 -7.83 2.88
N ALA A 80 -15.45 -8.52 3.76
CA ALA A 80 -15.15 -8.60 5.19
C ALA A 80 -13.71 -9.05 5.49
N ARG A 81 -13.18 -10.00 4.69
CA ARG A 81 -11.81 -10.48 4.83
C ARG A 81 -10.76 -9.42 4.49
N THR A 82 -11.06 -8.51 3.56
CA THR A 82 -10.20 -7.37 3.23
C THR A 82 -10.19 -6.37 4.38
N ALA A 83 -11.35 -6.00 4.90
CA ALA A 83 -11.46 -5.10 6.05
C ALA A 83 -10.73 -5.66 7.27
N TRP A 84 -11.00 -6.92 7.65
CA TRP A 84 -10.30 -7.58 8.77
C TRP A 84 -8.77 -7.57 8.59
N ARG A 85 -8.28 -7.92 7.40
CA ARG A 85 -6.84 -7.95 7.12
C ARG A 85 -6.22 -6.55 7.28
N LEU A 86 -6.86 -5.52 6.74
CA LEU A 86 -6.37 -4.14 6.80
C LEU A 86 -6.40 -3.60 8.24
N CYS A 87 -7.51 -3.77 8.96
CA CYS A 87 -7.61 -3.37 10.37
C CYS A 87 -6.55 -4.10 11.23
N ARG A 88 -6.39 -5.41 11.05
CA ARG A 88 -5.38 -6.20 11.78
C ARG A 88 -3.95 -5.77 11.48
N GLN A 89 -3.62 -5.45 10.24
CA GLN A 89 -2.28 -4.99 9.85
C GLN A 89 -1.93 -3.63 10.44
N ASN A 90 -2.93 -2.77 10.66
CA ASN A 90 -2.74 -1.40 11.15
C ASN A 90 -3.04 -1.24 12.65
N GLY A 91 -3.44 -2.30 13.35
CA GLY A 91 -3.73 -2.23 14.78
C GLY A 91 -5.08 -1.59 15.13
N TRP A 92 -6.00 -1.46 14.17
CA TRP A 92 -7.36 -0.96 14.39
C TRP A 92 -8.22 -2.15 14.86
N HIS A 93 -8.63 -2.17 16.12
CA HIS A 93 -9.28 -3.31 16.77
C HIS A 93 -10.56 -2.88 17.45
#